data_AF-A0A7H8MC04-F1
#
_entry.id   AF-A0A7H8MC04-F1
#
_cell.length_a   1.000
_cell.length_b   1.000
_cell.length_c   1.000
_cell.angle_alpha   90.00
_cell.angle_beta   90.00
_cell.angle_gamma   90.00
#
_symmetry.space_group_name_H-M   'P 1'
#
loop_
_entity.id
_entity.type
_entity.pdbx_description
1 polymer ?
#
loop_
_entity_poly.entity_id
_entity_poly.type
_entity_poly.pdbx_seq_one_letter_code
_entity_poly.pdbx_strand_id
1 'polypeptide(L)'
;MSVSGPRARRTAAKDFFAAAAVPGALVLALLLSAWVMLVLPGVIVYTVTWGERAEATVQRCEQRELRYDARYLDCRGTWRFADGSRGSGHVSGVGEADIGHAVPVRVGPFGPYAGSLDRSRHALLPGALMWAVALLVAGVVVFFLLKGRARARRLLARLGEGAGTSLRGRRRWRDARGRTVLRFRVSSRPPEALAGAGDAARDADPVRRTGARRAFAAAHVPAGGVAFFIARRAGGFAVLDPGGRLTVVVRRVGHAEPRLRLLVPDGAPLGEIAPYPGTEDHPGAAFRVTTGTGETAAVVVAEFLRWTVVFPGEPPEPLRHAVMAFAFDALRLTR
;
A
#
# COMPACT_ATOMS: atom_id res chain seq x y z
N MET A 1 0.53 38.07 19.09
CA MET A 1 1.21 37.28 18.03
C MET A 1 1.97 36.15 18.71
N SER A 2 1.41 34.94 18.72
CA SER A 2 2.03 33.78 19.36
C SER A 2 2.81 32.98 18.33
N VAL A 3 4.14 32.93 18.48
CA VAL A 3 5.05 32.20 17.60
C VAL A 3 4.91 30.71 17.90
N SER A 4 4.08 30.00 17.15
CA SER A 4 3.97 28.54 17.24
C SER A 4 5.30 27.91 16.84
N GLY A 5 6.00 27.32 17.83
CA GLY A 5 7.34 26.80 17.69
C GLY A 5 7.47 25.59 16.72
N PRO A 6 8.67 25.36 16.18
CA PRO A 6 8.96 24.34 15.15
C PRO A 6 8.75 22.88 15.58
N ARG A 7 8.48 22.59 16.86
CA ARG A 7 8.18 21.23 17.35
C ARG A 7 6.80 20.71 16.94
N ALA A 8 5.78 21.58 16.85
CA ALA A 8 4.43 21.17 16.45
C ALA A 8 4.32 20.75 14.97
N ARG A 9 5.25 21.22 14.11
CA ARG A 9 5.27 20.86 12.68
C ARG A 9 5.82 19.46 12.40
N ARG A 10 6.54 18.82 13.33
CA ARG A 10 7.13 17.48 13.12
C ARG A 10 6.22 16.32 13.52
N THR A 11 5.26 16.54 14.41
CA THR A 11 4.32 15.50 14.87
C THR A 11 3.24 15.24 13.81
N ALA A 12 2.58 16.30 13.30
CA ALA A 12 1.51 16.15 12.31
C ALA A 12 1.95 15.49 10.98
N ALA A 13 3.20 15.68 10.55
CA ALA A 13 3.73 15.01 9.36
C ALA A 13 4.02 13.52 9.60
N LYS A 14 4.46 13.13 10.82
CA LYS A 14 4.66 11.71 11.17
C LYS A 14 3.33 10.95 11.21
N ASP A 15 2.28 11.60 11.69
CA ASP A 15 0.94 11.00 11.80
C ASP A 15 0.30 10.75 10.42
N PHE A 16 0.62 11.56 9.41
CA PHE A 16 0.08 11.44 8.06
C PHE A 16 0.86 10.46 7.16
N PHE A 17 2.20 10.40 7.27
CA PHE A 17 3.01 9.42 6.53
C PHE A 17 2.78 7.98 7.02
N ALA A 18 2.39 7.80 8.28
CA ALA A 18 1.89 6.52 8.81
C ALA A 18 0.56 6.08 8.18
N ALA A 19 -0.22 6.98 7.58
CA ALA A 19 -1.62 6.71 7.23
C ALA A 19 -1.84 6.08 5.83
N ALA A 20 -0.92 6.16 4.86
CA ALA A 20 -1.27 5.77 3.47
C ALA A 20 -0.22 5.02 2.62
N ALA A 21 1.00 4.77 3.13
CA ALA A 21 1.96 3.85 2.49
C ALA A 21 2.43 2.75 3.45
N VAL A 22 2.58 3.10 4.73
CA VAL A 22 2.81 2.15 5.82
C VAL A 22 1.75 1.06 5.85
N PRO A 23 0.43 1.30 5.65
CA PRO A 23 -0.56 0.22 5.78
C PRO A 23 -0.35 -0.88 4.75
N GLY A 24 -0.02 -0.56 3.49
CA GLY A 24 0.13 -1.58 2.45
C GLY A 24 1.38 -2.44 2.61
N ALA A 25 2.53 -1.81 2.88
CA ALA A 25 3.78 -2.52 3.11
C ALA A 25 3.79 -3.23 4.46
N LEU A 26 3.23 -2.62 5.51
CA LEU A 26 3.03 -3.23 6.82
C LEU A 26 2.06 -4.39 6.74
N VAL A 27 0.92 -4.25 6.06
CA VAL A 27 -0.03 -5.37 5.87
C VAL A 27 0.62 -6.47 5.06
N LEU A 28 1.34 -6.17 3.97
CA LEU A 28 2.05 -7.20 3.21
C LEU A 28 3.14 -7.88 4.06
N ALA A 29 3.91 -7.11 4.83
CA ALA A 29 4.92 -7.66 5.74
C ALA A 29 4.27 -8.50 6.85
N LEU A 30 3.16 -8.06 7.42
CA LEU A 30 2.40 -8.81 8.42
C LEU A 30 1.81 -10.08 7.81
N LEU A 31 1.30 -10.04 6.58
CA LEU A 31 0.78 -11.21 5.88
C LEU A 31 1.90 -12.21 5.53
N LEU A 32 3.06 -11.72 5.06
CA LEU A 32 4.22 -12.56 4.78
C LEU A 32 4.79 -13.17 6.07
N SER A 33 4.95 -12.38 7.11
CA SER A 33 5.37 -12.85 8.43
C SER A 33 4.36 -13.86 8.98
N ALA A 34 3.06 -13.58 8.89
CA ALA A 34 2.02 -14.52 9.28
C ALA A 34 2.10 -15.81 8.45
N TRP A 35 2.32 -15.73 7.14
CA TRP A 35 2.49 -16.89 6.25
C TRP A 35 3.70 -17.74 6.65
N VAL A 36 4.87 -17.14 6.88
CA VAL A 36 6.08 -17.85 7.34
C VAL A 36 5.83 -18.50 8.70
N MET A 37 5.21 -17.76 9.62
CA MET A 37 4.83 -18.24 10.95
C MET A 37 3.68 -19.26 10.90
N LEU A 38 2.98 -19.39 9.77
CA LEU A 38 1.94 -20.40 9.50
C LEU A 38 2.55 -21.72 9.04
N VAL A 39 3.46 -21.63 8.06
CA VAL A 39 3.96 -22.79 7.33
C VAL A 39 4.72 -23.70 8.27
N LEU A 40 5.58 -23.16 9.13
CA LEU A 40 6.36 -23.94 10.10
C LEU A 40 5.49 -24.78 11.06
N PRO A 41 4.60 -24.20 11.89
CA PRO A 41 3.74 -24.98 12.76
C PRO A 41 2.75 -25.84 11.97
N GLY A 42 2.27 -25.38 10.81
CA GLY A 42 1.42 -26.17 9.92
C GLY A 42 2.10 -27.46 9.44
N VAL A 43 3.37 -27.40 9.07
CA VAL A 43 4.15 -28.58 8.67
C VAL A 43 4.40 -29.49 9.87
N ILE A 44 4.62 -28.96 11.08
CA ILE A 44 4.75 -29.77 12.30
C ILE A 44 3.44 -30.52 12.57
N VAL A 45 2.31 -29.82 12.58
CA VAL A 45 0.98 -30.44 12.78
C VAL A 45 0.76 -31.51 11.71
N TYR A 46 1.00 -31.19 10.44
CA TYR A 46 0.87 -32.13 9.34
C TYR A 46 1.72 -33.38 9.53
N THR A 47 2.98 -33.22 9.96
CA THR A 47 3.89 -34.34 10.19
C THR A 47 3.39 -35.22 11.33
N VAL A 48 2.90 -34.63 12.42
CA VAL A 48 2.39 -35.38 13.59
C VAL A 48 1.08 -36.11 13.31
N THR A 49 0.22 -35.60 12.43
CA THR A 49 -1.10 -36.21 12.15
C THR A 49 -1.07 -37.13 10.92
N TRP A 50 -0.45 -36.68 9.83
CA TRP A 50 -0.45 -37.35 8.52
C TRP A 50 0.92 -37.80 8.04
N GLY A 51 2.00 -37.50 8.77
CA GLY A 51 3.34 -37.98 8.41
C GLY A 51 3.42 -39.50 8.36
N GLU A 52 4.28 -40.01 7.49
CA GLU A 52 4.46 -41.43 7.29
C GLU A 52 5.05 -42.07 8.54
N ARG A 53 4.46 -43.19 8.99
CA ARG A 53 4.90 -43.84 10.23
C ARG A 53 6.21 -44.57 10.00
N ALA A 54 7.16 -44.38 10.90
CA ALA A 54 8.44 -45.08 10.91
C ALA A 54 8.87 -45.36 12.35
N GLU A 55 9.83 -46.26 12.51
CA GLU A 55 10.54 -46.45 13.78
C GLU A 55 11.94 -45.86 13.66
N ALA A 56 12.29 -44.95 14.56
CA ALA A 56 13.61 -44.34 14.62
C ALA A 56 14.43 -44.93 15.75
N THR A 57 15.69 -45.25 15.48
CA THR A 57 16.70 -45.58 16.50
C THR A 57 17.62 -44.38 16.68
N VAL A 58 17.59 -43.78 17.87
CA VAL A 58 18.44 -42.63 18.20
C VAL A 58 19.84 -43.13 18.50
N GLN A 59 20.84 -42.58 17.82
CA GLN A 59 22.23 -43.02 17.94
C GLN A 59 23.05 -42.11 18.86
N ARG A 60 22.82 -40.80 18.77
CA ARG A 60 23.53 -39.80 19.56
C ARG A 60 22.68 -38.55 19.73
N CYS A 61 22.87 -37.86 20.84
CA CYS A 61 22.35 -36.53 21.08
C CYS A 61 23.50 -35.63 21.51
N GLU A 62 23.68 -34.50 20.82
CA GLU A 62 24.71 -33.52 21.13
C GLU A 62 24.03 -32.23 21.59
N GLN A 63 24.42 -31.71 22.76
CA GLN A 63 23.97 -30.40 23.18
C GLN A 63 24.73 -29.34 22.39
N ARG A 64 23.99 -28.51 21.65
CA ARG A 64 24.55 -27.42 20.85
C ARG A 64 24.06 -26.09 21.38
N GLU A 65 25.00 -25.16 21.57
CA GLU A 65 24.70 -23.77 21.87
C GLU A 65 24.51 -23.01 20.55
N LEU A 66 23.31 -22.47 20.35
CA LEU A 66 23.09 -21.45 19.35
C LEU A 66 23.67 -20.12 19.85
N ARG A 67 24.03 -19.21 18.94
CA ARG A 67 24.24 -17.80 19.28
C ARG A 67 23.03 -17.33 20.11
N TYR A 68 23.28 -16.67 21.24
CA TYR A 68 22.29 -16.11 22.18
C TYR A 68 21.71 -17.08 23.25
N ASP A 69 22.55 -17.84 23.96
CA ASP A 69 22.22 -18.63 25.17
C ASP A 69 21.08 -19.67 25.04
N ALA A 70 20.65 -19.98 23.81
CA ALA A 70 19.68 -21.03 23.55
C ALA A 70 20.41 -22.37 23.38
N ARG A 71 20.28 -23.25 24.38
CA ARG A 71 20.73 -24.64 24.28
C ARG A 71 19.67 -25.47 23.57
N TYR A 72 20.07 -26.20 22.52
CA TYR A 72 19.21 -27.19 21.87
C TYR A 72 19.92 -28.55 21.79
N LEU A 73 19.15 -29.62 21.89
CA LEU A 73 19.66 -30.98 21.79
C LEU A 73 19.53 -31.45 20.33
N ASP A 74 20.64 -31.69 19.65
CA ASP A 74 20.68 -32.24 18.29
C ASP A 74 20.81 -33.76 18.36
N CYS A 75 19.67 -34.45 18.31
CA CYS A 75 19.63 -35.90 18.25
C CYS A 75 19.67 -36.40 16.81
N ARG A 76 20.57 -37.33 16.50
CA ARG A 76 20.67 -37.99 15.20
C ARG A 76 20.42 -39.49 15.33
N GLY A 77 19.82 -40.05 14.29
CA GLY A 77 19.49 -41.47 14.23
C GLY A 77 19.18 -41.94 12.83
N THR A 78 18.74 -43.18 12.76
CA THR A 78 18.25 -43.84 11.55
C THR A 78 16.82 -44.25 11.76
N TRP A 79 15.99 -44.20 10.74
CA TRP A 79 14.60 -44.67 10.82
C TRP A 79 14.27 -45.61 9.69
N ARG A 80 13.30 -46.49 9.94
CA ARG A 80 12.81 -47.48 8.99
C ARG A 80 11.31 -47.35 8.80
N PHE A 81 10.89 -47.28 7.56
CA PHE A 81 9.49 -47.26 7.16
C PHE A 81 8.91 -48.68 7.07
N ALA A 82 7.60 -48.78 6.97
CA ALA A 82 6.90 -50.07 6.90
C ALA A 82 7.26 -50.88 5.64
N ASP A 83 7.58 -50.21 4.53
CA ASP A 83 8.03 -50.83 3.27
C ASP A 83 9.48 -51.35 3.34
N GLY A 84 10.16 -51.15 4.47
CA GLY A 84 11.54 -51.54 4.69
C GLY A 84 12.58 -50.51 4.22
N SER A 85 12.17 -49.43 3.56
CA SER A 85 13.06 -48.32 3.24
C SER A 85 13.61 -47.66 4.51
N ARG A 86 14.78 -47.04 4.38
CA ARG A 86 15.53 -46.47 5.50
C ARG A 86 15.93 -45.02 5.22
N GLY A 87 15.90 -44.20 6.27
CA GLY A 87 16.44 -42.85 6.27
C GLY A 87 17.38 -42.63 7.45
N SER A 88 18.14 -41.54 7.40
CA SER A 88 19.08 -41.15 8.47
C SER A 88 19.19 -39.64 8.57
N GLY A 89 19.39 -39.10 9.77
CA GLY A 89 19.46 -37.66 9.97
C GLY A 89 19.07 -37.21 11.37
N HIS A 90 18.65 -35.95 11.48
CA HIS A 90 18.13 -35.38 12.72
C HIS A 90 16.76 -35.98 13.06
N VAL A 91 16.55 -36.29 14.34
CA VAL A 91 15.28 -36.77 14.89
C VAL A 91 14.80 -35.77 15.92
N SER A 92 13.65 -35.13 15.65
CA SER A 92 13.07 -34.14 16.56
C SER A 92 12.18 -34.79 17.62
N GLY A 93 12.10 -34.19 18.82
CA GLY A 93 11.17 -34.61 19.88
C GLY A 93 11.60 -35.86 20.68
N VAL A 94 12.82 -36.34 20.46
CA VAL A 94 13.54 -37.33 21.28
C VAL A 94 14.54 -36.64 22.22
N GLY A 95 14.97 -37.34 23.26
CA GLY A 95 15.98 -36.89 24.22
C GLY A 95 17.10 -37.91 24.43
N GLU A 96 18.03 -37.60 25.34
CA GLU A 96 19.16 -38.49 25.68
C GLU A 96 18.70 -39.85 26.21
N ALA A 97 17.55 -39.90 26.89
CA ALA A 97 16.96 -41.14 27.40
C ALA A 97 16.50 -42.10 26.29
N ASP A 98 16.38 -41.62 25.04
CA ASP A 98 15.93 -42.42 23.90
C ASP A 98 17.11 -43.05 23.13
N ILE A 99 18.37 -42.77 23.51
CA ILE A 99 19.57 -43.28 22.84
C ILE A 99 19.61 -44.80 22.91
N GLY A 100 19.79 -45.45 21.76
CA GLY A 100 19.80 -46.91 21.62
C GLY A 100 18.42 -47.56 21.60
N HIS A 101 17.34 -46.79 21.81
CA HIS A 101 15.98 -47.31 21.80
C HIS A 101 15.28 -47.04 20.45
N ALA A 102 14.35 -47.93 20.10
CA ALA A 102 13.44 -47.74 18.98
C ALA A 102 12.24 -46.89 19.43
N VAL A 103 12.03 -45.76 18.78
CA VAL A 103 10.98 -44.79 19.11
C VAL A 103 10.04 -44.64 17.90
N PRO A 104 8.71 -44.71 18.09
CA PRO A 104 7.77 -44.45 17.01
C PRO A 104 7.84 -42.97 16.61
N VAL A 105 8.01 -42.73 15.30
CA VAL A 105 8.07 -41.40 14.72
C VAL A 105 7.12 -41.26 13.56
N ARG A 106 6.85 -40.01 13.18
CA ARG A 106 6.27 -39.69 11.87
C ARG A 106 7.22 -38.84 11.07
N VAL A 107 7.41 -39.20 9.80
CA VAL A 107 8.32 -38.53 8.89
C VAL A 107 7.52 -37.59 8.00
N GLY A 108 7.95 -36.33 7.96
CA GLY A 108 7.38 -35.30 7.11
C GLY A 108 8.47 -34.52 6.35
N PRO A 109 8.11 -33.40 5.70
CA PRO A 109 9.04 -32.62 4.89
C PRO A 109 10.29 -32.10 5.62
N PHE A 110 10.22 -31.95 6.95
CA PHE A 110 11.34 -31.52 7.79
C PHE A 110 12.03 -32.66 8.56
N GLY A 111 11.71 -33.92 8.22
CA GLY A 111 12.29 -35.10 8.84
C GLY A 111 11.37 -35.80 9.86
N PRO A 112 11.91 -36.78 10.59
CA PRO A 112 11.18 -37.54 11.60
C PRO A 112 10.94 -36.73 12.88
N TYR A 113 9.71 -36.81 13.38
CA TYR A 113 9.29 -36.21 14.64
C TYR A 113 8.73 -37.29 15.58
N ALA A 114 9.33 -37.41 16.76
CA ALA A 114 8.86 -38.25 17.86
C ALA A 114 8.02 -37.40 18.82
N GLY A 115 6.76 -37.77 19.03
CA GLY A 115 5.92 -37.12 20.04
C GLY A 115 4.47 -36.95 19.62
N SER A 116 3.62 -36.76 20.64
CA SER A 116 2.22 -36.38 20.47
C SER A 116 2.08 -34.85 20.42
N LEU A 117 0.92 -34.38 19.95
CA LEU A 117 0.57 -32.94 19.95
C LEU A 117 0.74 -32.29 21.33
N ASP A 118 0.58 -33.04 22.43
CA ASP A 118 0.75 -32.53 23.79
C ASP A 118 2.21 -32.11 24.07
N ARG A 119 3.20 -32.85 23.55
CA ARG A 119 4.62 -32.49 23.67
C ARG A 119 4.94 -31.23 22.85
N SER A 120 4.18 -30.97 21.79
CA SER A 120 4.32 -29.80 20.92
C SER A 120 3.50 -28.58 21.36
N ARG A 121 2.75 -28.66 22.47
CA ARG A 121 1.85 -27.57 22.91
C ARG A 121 2.53 -26.21 23.05
N HIS A 122 3.78 -26.20 23.49
CA HIS A 122 4.58 -24.98 23.65
C HIS A 122 4.90 -24.28 22.33
N ALA A 123 4.92 -25.01 21.21
CA ALA A 123 5.07 -24.45 19.87
C ALA A 123 3.71 -24.09 19.24
N LEU A 124 2.67 -24.89 19.52
CA LEU A 124 1.34 -24.72 18.94
C LEU A 124 0.55 -23.55 19.56
N LEU A 125 0.61 -23.37 20.88
CA LEU A 125 -0.12 -22.31 21.61
C LEU A 125 0.28 -20.90 21.14
N PRO A 126 1.58 -20.53 21.06
CA PRO A 126 1.97 -19.22 20.53
C PRO A 126 1.54 -19.03 19.08
N GLY A 127 1.64 -20.07 18.26
CA GLY A 127 1.19 -20.04 16.87
C GLY A 127 -0.31 -19.76 16.78
N ALA A 128 -1.14 -20.46 17.56
CA ALA A 128 -2.59 -20.26 17.60
C ALA A 128 -2.98 -18.87 18.11
N LEU A 129 -2.32 -18.36 19.15
CA LEU A 129 -2.56 -17.01 19.65
C LEU A 129 -2.20 -15.95 18.61
N MET A 130 -1.06 -16.12 17.93
CA MET A 130 -0.64 -15.22 16.85
C MET A 130 -1.64 -15.22 15.69
N TRP A 131 -2.18 -16.38 15.34
CA TRP A 131 -3.25 -16.53 14.36
C TRP A 131 -4.51 -15.74 14.72
N ALA A 132 -4.97 -15.85 15.97
CA ALA A 132 -6.15 -15.13 16.44
C ALA A 132 -5.96 -13.61 16.29
N VAL A 133 -4.78 -13.09 16.65
CA VAL A 133 -4.44 -11.67 16.49
C VAL A 133 -4.35 -11.28 15.00
N ALA A 134 -3.67 -12.07 14.17
CA ALA A 134 -3.51 -11.78 12.75
C ALA A 134 -4.85 -11.73 12.01
N LEU A 135 -5.75 -12.68 12.29
CA LEU A 135 -7.09 -12.72 11.70
C LEU A 135 -7.93 -11.53 12.15
N LEU A 136 -7.81 -11.12 13.42
CA LEU A 136 -8.50 -9.93 13.92
C LEU A 136 -8.02 -8.66 13.22
N VAL A 137 -6.70 -8.47 13.08
CA VAL A 137 -6.12 -7.32 12.37
C VAL A 137 -6.54 -7.33 10.89
N ALA A 138 -6.47 -8.49 10.23
CA ALA A 138 -6.90 -8.63 8.84
C ALA A 138 -8.39 -8.31 8.67
N GLY A 139 -9.24 -8.82 9.57
CA GLY A 139 -10.68 -8.54 9.59
C GLY A 139 -10.98 -7.04 9.73
N VAL A 140 -10.28 -6.36 10.64
CA VAL A 140 -10.39 -4.90 10.82
C VAL A 140 -9.98 -4.15 9.54
N VAL A 141 -8.84 -4.50 8.93
CA VAL A 141 -8.40 -3.88 7.67
C VAL A 141 -9.43 -4.10 6.56
N VAL A 142 -9.88 -5.34 6.36
CA VAL A 142 -10.89 -5.67 5.34
C VAL A 142 -12.19 -4.90 5.60
N PHE A 143 -12.65 -4.81 6.84
CA PHE A 143 -13.83 -4.03 7.21
C PHE A 143 -13.71 -2.56 6.80
N PHE A 144 -12.60 -1.89 7.14
CA PHE A 144 -12.38 -0.49 6.75
C PHE A 144 -12.29 -0.32 5.23
N LEU A 145 -11.66 -1.26 4.52
CA LEU A 145 -11.60 -1.26 3.05
C LEU A 145 -12.99 -1.40 2.43
N LEU A 146 -13.81 -2.34 2.91
CA LEU A 146 -15.17 -2.55 2.42
C LEU A 146 -16.07 -1.36 2.75
N LYS A 147 -15.97 -0.80 3.96
CA LYS A 147 -16.69 0.41 4.38
C LYS A 147 -16.33 1.60 3.49
N GLY A 148 -15.04 1.81 3.22
CA GLY A 148 -14.57 2.85 2.30
C GLY A 148 -15.12 2.67 0.88
N ARG A 149 -15.12 1.44 0.34
CA ARG A 149 -15.69 1.13 -0.98
C ARG A 149 -17.21 1.34 -1.02
N ALA A 150 -17.93 0.92 0.02
CA ALA A 150 -19.37 1.11 0.10
C ALA A 150 -19.73 2.61 0.13
N ARG A 151 -18.99 3.42 0.90
CA ARG A 151 -19.17 4.87 0.94
C ARG A 151 -18.87 5.53 -0.42
N ALA A 152 -17.75 5.17 -1.05
CA ALA A 152 -17.41 5.66 -2.39
C ALA A 152 -18.51 5.33 -3.40
N ARG A 153 -19.07 4.10 -3.37
CA ARG A 153 -20.21 3.71 -4.21
C ARG A 153 -21.46 4.54 -3.93
N ARG A 154 -21.83 4.75 -2.67
CA ARG A 154 -22.99 5.59 -2.32
C ARG A 154 -22.82 7.03 -2.79
N LEU A 155 -21.62 7.58 -2.63
CA LEU A 155 -21.31 8.94 -3.10
C LEU A 155 -21.40 9.00 -4.63
N LEU A 156 -20.79 8.05 -5.33
CA LEU A 156 -20.86 7.99 -6.80
C LEU A 156 -22.27 7.75 -7.32
N ALA A 157 -23.10 6.97 -6.61
CA ALA A 157 -24.51 6.78 -6.96
C ALA A 157 -25.29 8.11 -6.89
N ARG A 158 -25.10 8.87 -5.80
CA ARG A 158 -25.71 10.21 -5.65
C ARG A 158 -25.23 11.20 -6.72
N LEU A 159 -23.97 11.10 -7.13
CA LEU A 159 -23.42 11.97 -8.19
C LEU A 159 -23.89 11.54 -9.59
N GLY A 160 -24.14 10.24 -9.80
CA GLY A 160 -24.56 9.65 -11.07
C GLY A 160 -26.04 9.87 -11.41
N GLU A 161 -26.86 10.28 -10.44
CA GLU A 161 -28.24 10.73 -10.69
C GLU A 161 -28.29 12.03 -11.51
N GLY A 162 -27.19 12.80 -11.59
CA GLY A 162 -27.07 14.01 -12.41
C GLY A 162 -26.07 13.84 -13.55
N ALA A 163 -26.46 13.20 -14.65
CA ALA A 163 -25.96 13.27 -16.06
C ALA A 163 -24.47 13.58 -16.42
N GLY A 164 -23.53 13.55 -15.48
CA GLY A 164 -22.16 14.02 -15.67
C GLY A 164 -21.24 12.99 -16.33
N THR A 165 -20.16 13.47 -16.95
CA THR A 165 -19.12 12.58 -17.49
C THR A 165 -18.24 12.05 -16.36
N SER A 166 -18.00 10.73 -16.33
CA SER A 166 -17.15 10.10 -15.33
C SER A 166 -15.91 9.46 -15.95
N LEU A 167 -14.76 9.70 -15.31
CA LEU A 167 -13.49 9.10 -15.65
C LEU A 167 -12.96 8.30 -14.46
N ARG A 168 -12.51 7.08 -14.69
CA ARG A 168 -12.01 6.19 -13.64
C ARG A 168 -10.62 5.69 -13.95
N GLY A 169 -9.69 5.79 -13.00
CA GLY A 169 -8.33 5.37 -13.25
C GLY A 169 -7.34 5.52 -12.11
N ARG A 170 -6.09 5.18 -12.43
CA ARG A 170 -4.90 5.50 -11.61
C ARG A 170 -3.79 5.98 -12.52
N ARG A 171 -3.27 5.08 -13.36
CA ARG A 171 -2.32 5.41 -14.44
C ARG A 171 -2.96 5.39 -15.82
N ARG A 172 -4.03 4.62 -15.97
CA ARG A 172 -4.86 4.57 -17.18
C ARG A 172 -6.25 4.98 -16.75
N TRP A 173 -6.76 6.04 -17.35
CA TRP A 173 -8.07 6.60 -17.08
C TRP A 173 -9.01 6.21 -18.19
N ARG A 174 -10.21 5.78 -17.80
CA ARG A 174 -11.23 5.26 -18.71
C ARG A 174 -12.53 5.99 -18.52
N ASP A 175 -13.28 6.16 -19.60
CA ASP A 175 -14.65 6.66 -19.56
C ASP A 175 -15.63 5.59 -19.03
N ALA A 176 -16.91 5.95 -18.90
CA ALA A 176 -17.97 5.04 -18.50
C ALA A 176 -18.13 3.83 -19.44
N ARG A 177 -17.71 3.96 -20.72
CA ARG A 177 -17.71 2.87 -21.72
C ARG A 177 -16.45 2.00 -21.65
N GLY A 178 -15.56 2.24 -20.68
CA GLY A 178 -14.32 1.49 -20.51
C GLY A 178 -13.20 1.86 -21.49
N ARG A 179 -13.42 2.84 -22.37
CA ARG A 179 -12.41 3.31 -23.34
C ARG A 179 -11.35 4.11 -22.63
N THR A 180 -10.09 3.89 -22.98
CA THR A 180 -8.99 4.66 -22.38
C THR A 180 -9.02 6.08 -22.92
N VAL A 181 -8.97 7.07 -22.03
CA VAL A 181 -9.00 8.50 -22.40
C VAL A 181 -7.67 9.17 -22.10
N LEU A 182 -6.99 8.75 -21.02
CA LEU A 182 -5.65 9.23 -20.67
C LEU A 182 -4.77 8.11 -20.12
N ARG A 183 -3.47 8.19 -20.42
CA ARG A 183 -2.43 7.33 -19.84
C ARG A 183 -1.29 8.17 -19.27
N PHE A 184 -1.03 8.04 -17.98
CA PHE A 184 0.03 8.76 -17.30
C PHE A 184 1.36 8.00 -17.35
N ARG A 185 2.43 8.72 -17.68
CA ARG A 185 3.83 8.26 -17.58
C ARG A 185 4.59 9.18 -16.63
N VAL A 186 5.41 8.61 -15.76
CA VAL A 186 6.19 9.36 -14.75
C VAL A 186 7.64 9.40 -15.17
N SER A 187 8.30 10.55 -14.99
CA SER A 187 9.70 10.78 -15.34
C SER A 187 10.44 11.52 -14.23
N SER A 188 11.74 11.25 -14.09
CA SER A 188 12.67 12.05 -13.28
C SER A 188 13.18 13.27 -14.04
N ARG A 189 13.25 13.19 -15.37
CA ARG A 189 13.77 14.25 -16.26
C ARG A 189 12.62 15.11 -16.78
N PRO A 190 12.84 16.43 -16.93
CA PRO A 190 11.89 17.28 -17.62
C PRO A 190 11.71 16.76 -19.06
N PRO A 191 10.47 16.67 -19.57
CA PRO A 191 10.21 16.45 -20.99
C PRO A 191 10.95 17.48 -21.85
N GLU A 192 11.34 17.10 -23.07
CA GLU A 192 12.01 18.01 -24.01
C GLU A 192 11.17 19.26 -24.32
N ALA A 193 9.84 19.11 -24.38
CA ALA A 193 8.90 20.23 -24.50
C ALA A 193 9.01 21.25 -23.35
N LEU A 194 9.55 20.85 -22.19
CA LEU A 194 9.79 21.75 -21.05
C LEU A 194 11.22 22.31 -21.00
N ALA A 195 12.12 21.91 -21.90
CA ALA A 195 13.52 22.31 -21.88
C ALA A 195 13.72 23.82 -22.10
N GLY A 196 12.75 24.49 -22.75
CA GLY A 196 12.73 25.94 -22.99
C GLY A 196 11.72 26.73 -22.14
N ALA A 197 10.96 26.08 -21.24
CA ALA A 197 9.81 26.68 -20.55
C ALA A 197 10.15 27.73 -19.46
N GLY A 198 11.38 28.27 -19.46
CA GLY A 198 11.80 29.34 -18.56
C GLY A 198 11.73 28.99 -17.07
N ASP A 199 11.89 30.00 -16.23
CA ASP A 199 12.03 29.85 -14.77
C ASP A 199 10.83 29.17 -14.11
N ALA A 200 9.64 29.16 -14.71
CA ALA A 200 8.47 28.46 -14.16
C ALA A 200 8.68 26.93 -13.97
N ALA A 201 9.52 26.30 -14.79
CA ALA A 201 9.93 24.90 -14.62
C ALA A 201 11.16 24.73 -13.72
N ARG A 202 12.04 25.75 -13.63
CA ARG A 202 13.26 25.76 -12.78
C ARG A 202 12.98 26.13 -11.32
N ASP A 203 11.95 26.92 -11.09
CA ASP A 203 11.41 27.31 -9.79
C ASP A 203 10.55 26.20 -9.16
N ALA A 204 10.56 25.01 -9.78
CA ALA A 204 10.46 23.76 -9.05
C ALA A 204 11.66 23.67 -8.10
N ASP A 205 11.60 24.45 -7.01
CA ASP A 205 12.54 24.49 -5.90
C ASP A 205 13.00 23.06 -5.66
N PRO A 206 14.30 22.77 -5.84
CA PRO A 206 14.77 21.41 -5.85
C PRO A 206 14.36 20.78 -4.54
N VAL A 207 13.37 19.90 -4.66
CA VAL A 207 13.02 18.80 -3.76
C VAL A 207 14.22 17.81 -3.68
N ARG A 208 15.47 18.31 -3.82
CA ARG A 208 16.73 17.64 -3.58
C ARG A 208 16.83 17.16 -2.13
N ARG A 209 16.15 17.81 -1.18
CA ARG A 209 16.15 17.35 0.22
C ARG A 209 15.17 16.21 0.54
N THR A 210 14.20 15.88 -0.33
CA THR A 210 13.22 14.81 -0.05
C THR A 210 13.11 13.72 -1.13
N GLY A 211 14.07 13.64 -2.07
CA GLY A 211 14.27 12.42 -2.86
C GLY A 211 13.08 12.03 -3.74
N ALA A 212 12.28 12.98 -4.21
CA ALA A 212 11.20 12.71 -5.16
C ALA A 212 11.78 12.29 -6.52
N ARG A 213 12.16 11.02 -6.66
CA ARG A 213 12.78 10.41 -7.86
C ARG A 213 11.97 10.55 -9.17
N ARG A 214 10.81 11.21 -9.15
CA ARG A 214 9.87 11.36 -10.26
C ARG A 214 9.21 12.74 -10.19
N ALA A 215 9.93 13.79 -10.58
CA ALA A 215 9.45 15.18 -10.50
C ALA A 215 8.36 15.49 -11.54
N PHE A 216 8.28 14.71 -12.62
CA PHE A 216 7.39 14.98 -13.74
C PHE A 216 6.44 13.83 -14.04
N ALA A 217 5.27 14.15 -14.59
CA ALA A 217 4.41 13.18 -15.25
C ALA A 217 3.81 13.77 -16.53
N ALA A 218 3.54 12.93 -17.52
CA ALA A 218 2.88 13.30 -18.76
C ALA A 218 1.58 12.51 -18.90
N ALA A 219 0.49 13.19 -19.23
CA ALA A 219 -0.78 12.58 -19.57
C ALA A 219 -0.85 12.41 -21.09
N HIS A 220 -0.99 11.17 -21.57
CA HIS A 220 -1.04 10.86 -22.99
C HIS A 220 -2.45 10.50 -23.43
N VAL A 221 -2.86 11.01 -24.59
CA VAL A 221 -4.07 10.55 -25.28
C VAL A 221 -3.81 9.23 -26.03
N PRO A 222 -4.83 8.39 -26.26
CA PRO A 222 -4.66 7.12 -26.97
C PRO A 222 -4.13 7.24 -28.40
N ALA A 223 -4.46 8.33 -29.10
CA ALA A 223 -4.09 8.57 -30.50
C ALA A 223 -2.59 8.85 -30.71
N GLY A 224 -1.79 8.90 -29.64
CA GLY A 224 -0.40 9.36 -29.70
C GLY A 224 -0.36 10.87 -29.53
N GLY A 225 0.28 11.33 -28.46
CA GLY A 225 0.33 12.74 -28.09
C GLY A 225 0.33 12.93 -26.58
N VAL A 226 0.68 14.13 -26.14
CA VAL A 226 0.59 14.56 -24.75
C VAL A 226 -0.60 15.52 -24.64
N ALA A 227 -1.50 15.27 -23.69
CA ALA A 227 -2.60 16.20 -23.36
C ALA A 227 -2.11 17.32 -22.44
N PHE A 228 -1.26 16.99 -21.47
CA PHE A 228 -0.65 17.96 -20.55
C PHE A 228 0.50 17.30 -19.77
N PHE A 229 1.34 18.14 -19.19
CA PHE A 229 2.38 17.75 -18.25
C PHE A 229 2.03 18.16 -16.82
N ILE A 230 2.57 17.42 -15.86
CA ILE A 230 2.52 17.71 -14.43
C ILE A 230 3.96 17.91 -13.95
N ALA A 231 4.27 19.10 -13.45
CA ALA A 231 5.51 19.39 -12.74
C ALA A 231 5.23 19.47 -11.24
N ARG A 232 5.79 18.55 -10.46
CA ARG A 232 5.54 18.46 -9.02
C ARG A 232 6.39 19.48 -8.27
N ARG A 233 5.81 20.18 -7.30
CA ARG A 233 6.47 21.23 -6.49
C ARG A 233 6.31 20.97 -4.99
N ALA A 234 7.07 21.67 -4.17
CA ALA A 234 6.86 21.64 -2.73
C ALA A 234 5.46 22.23 -2.41
N GLY A 235 4.61 21.46 -1.73
CA GLY A 235 3.26 21.91 -1.36
C GLY A 235 2.26 21.98 -2.52
N GLY A 236 2.53 21.36 -3.67
CA GLY A 236 1.62 21.44 -4.82
C GLY A 236 2.16 20.86 -6.13
N PHE A 237 1.59 21.29 -7.24
CA PHE A 237 2.04 20.95 -8.59
C PHE A 237 1.61 22.02 -9.60
N ALA A 238 2.30 22.07 -10.74
CA ALA A 238 1.94 22.86 -11.88
C ALA A 238 1.44 21.94 -13.01
N VAL A 239 0.45 22.42 -13.75
CA VAL A 239 -0.05 21.80 -14.98
C VAL A 239 0.40 22.65 -16.14
N LEU A 240 0.98 21.99 -17.15
CA LEU A 240 1.46 22.63 -18.36
C LEU A 240 0.74 22.02 -19.56
N ASP A 241 0.47 22.84 -20.57
CA ASP A 241 -0.12 22.38 -21.83
C ASP A 241 0.85 21.46 -22.61
N PRO A 242 0.43 20.87 -23.75
CA PRO A 242 1.30 20.03 -24.56
C PRO A 242 2.57 20.72 -25.08
N GLY A 243 2.54 22.06 -25.22
CA GLY A 243 3.68 22.88 -25.63
C GLY A 243 4.59 23.28 -24.47
N GLY A 244 4.26 22.90 -23.24
CA GLY A 244 5.03 23.20 -22.05
C GLY A 244 4.74 24.56 -21.42
N ARG A 245 3.69 25.27 -21.83
CA ARG A 245 3.28 26.54 -21.20
C ARG A 245 2.51 26.25 -19.92
N LEU A 246 2.78 27.03 -18.88
CA LEU A 246 2.07 26.94 -17.60
C LEU A 246 0.60 27.33 -17.79
N THR A 247 -0.33 26.45 -17.37
CA THR A 247 -1.77 26.73 -17.44
C THR A 247 -2.41 26.89 -16.06
N VAL A 248 -2.01 26.06 -15.09
CA VAL A 248 -2.56 26.09 -13.72
C VAL A 248 -1.48 25.77 -12.71
N VAL A 249 -1.44 26.52 -11.61
CA VAL A 249 -0.66 26.20 -10.42
C VAL A 249 -1.60 25.75 -9.31
N VAL A 250 -1.35 24.57 -8.76
CA VAL A 250 -2.08 24.02 -7.63
C VAL A 250 -1.23 24.12 -6.38
N ARG A 251 -1.70 24.84 -5.36
CA ARG A 251 -0.93 25.14 -4.15
C ARG A 251 -1.74 24.85 -2.88
N ARG A 252 -1.10 24.24 -1.88
CA ARG A 252 -1.71 24.00 -0.57
C ARG A 252 -1.90 25.30 0.22
N VAL A 253 -3.08 25.47 0.82
CA VAL A 253 -3.49 26.70 1.53
C VAL A 253 -3.16 26.67 3.03
N GLY A 254 -2.84 25.51 3.59
CA GLY A 254 -2.49 25.35 5.00
C GLY A 254 -1.77 24.04 5.30
N HIS A 255 -1.45 23.77 6.56
CA HIS A 255 -0.80 22.53 6.96
C HIS A 255 -1.76 21.46 7.50
N ALA A 256 -2.91 21.84 8.06
CA ALA A 256 -3.81 20.92 8.76
C ALA A 256 -4.87 20.28 7.86
N GLU A 257 -5.45 21.01 6.91
CA GLU A 257 -6.48 20.49 6.00
C GLU A 257 -5.95 20.36 4.56
N PRO A 258 -6.35 19.32 3.80
CA PRO A 258 -5.93 19.13 2.41
C PRO A 258 -6.73 20.06 1.47
N ARG A 259 -6.70 21.38 1.76
CA ARG A 259 -7.23 22.42 0.87
C ARG A 259 -6.16 22.92 -0.08
N LEU A 260 -6.48 22.93 -1.37
CA LEU A 260 -5.59 23.39 -2.42
C LEU A 260 -6.28 24.52 -3.20
N ARG A 261 -5.56 25.61 -3.45
CA ARG A 261 -5.98 26.65 -4.39
C ARG A 261 -5.50 26.30 -5.79
N LEU A 262 -6.37 26.53 -6.76
CA LEU A 262 -6.09 26.49 -8.17
C LEU A 262 -5.86 27.93 -8.62
N LEU A 263 -4.69 28.22 -9.17
CA LEU A 263 -4.30 29.55 -9.60
C LEU A 263 -3.98 29.52 -11.09
N VAL A 264 -4.40 30.55 -11.81
CA VAL A 264 -3.88 30.83 -13.16
C VAL A 264 -2.42 31.33 -13.07
N PRO A 265 -1.67 31.38 -14.19
CA PRO A 265 -0.24 31.68 -14.18
C PRO A 265 0.12 33.05 -13.59
N ASP A 266 -0.77 34.03 -13.70
CA ASP A 266 -0.64 35.38 -13.11
C ASP A 266 -0.91 35.41 -11.59
N GLY A 267 -1.33 34.28 -11.01
CA GLY A 267 -1.63 34.13 -9.58
C GLY A 267 -3.09 34.37 -9.21
N ALA A 268 -3.96 34.74 -10.15
CA ALA A 268 -5.39 34.92 -9.85
C ALA A 268 -6.06 33.57 -9.51
N PRO A 269 -7.08 33.56 -8.62
CA PRO A 269 -7.74 32.33 -8.22
C PRO A 269 -8.64 31.79 -9.34
N LEU A 270 -8.37 30.55 -9.76
CA LEU A 270 -9.22 29.80 -10.69
C LEU A 270 -10.27 28.96 -9.95
N GLY A 271 -9.97 28.56 -8.72
CA GLY A 271 -10.84 27.68 -7.94
C GLY A 271 -10.17 27.06 -6.72
N GLU A 272 -10.83 26.07 -6.12
CA GLU A 272 -10.37 25.38 -4.92
C GLU A 272 -10.65 23.88 -4.99
N ILE A 273 -9.76 23.08 -4.41
CA ILE A 273 -9.96 21.66 -4.11
C ILE A 273 -10.04 21.54 -2.59
N ALA A 274 -11.17 21.03 -2.10
CA ALA A 274 -11.42 20.83 -0.67
C ALA A 274 -12.01 19.43 -0.42
N PRO A 275 -11.95 18.90 0.81
CA PRO A 275 -12.71 17.71 1.18
C PRO A 275 -14.18 17.81 0.77
N TYR A 276 -14.76 16.71 0.32
CA TYR A 276 -16.18 16.69 -0.02
C TYR A 276 -17.02 16.84 1.25
N PRO A 277 -18.10 17.67 1.26
CA PRO A 277 -18.92 17.85 2.46
C PRO A 277 -19.47 16.52 2.99
N GLY A 278 -19.46 16.34 4.31
CA GLY A 278 -19.87 15.08 4.94
C GLY A 278 -18.83 13.97 4.82
N THR A 279 -17.55 14.31 4.57
CA THR A 279 -16.40 13.36 4.61
C THR A 279 -15.31 13.77 5.61
N GLU A 280 -15.64 14.64 6.55
CA GLU A 280 -14.74 15.23 7.56
C GLU A 280 -14.07 14.15 8.42
N ASP A 281 -14.81 13.10 8.81
CA ASP A 281 -14.26 12.00 9.60
C ASP A 281 -13.20 11.17 8.87
N HIS A 282 -13.17 11.23 7.53
CA HIS A 282 -12.28 10.45 6.66
C HIS A 282 -11.65 11.34 5.59
N PRO A 283 -10.76 12.26 5.99
CA PRO A 283 -10.10 13.16 5.07
C PRO A 283 -9.34 12.35 4.01
N GLY A 284 -9.57 12.68 2.73
CA GLY A 284 -8.94 11.98 1.60
C GLY A 284 -9.82 10.98 0.85
N ALA A 285 -11.03 10.68 1.35
CA ALA A 285 -11.95 9.77 0.67
C ALA A 285 -12.63 10.40 -0.56
N ALA A 286 -12.93 11.70 -0.50
CA ALA A 286 -13.49 12.44 -1.63
C ALA A 286 -13.14 13.92 -1.53
N PHE A 287 -13.09 14.58 -2.69
CA PHE A 287 -12.79 15.99 -2.84
C PHE A 287 -13.78 16.65 -3.76
N ARG A 288 -14.21 17.86 -3.41
CA ARG A 288 -14.96 18.75 -4.28
C ARG A 288 -13.99 19.75 -4.90
N VAL A 289 -14.10 19.95 -6.21
CA VAL A 289 -13.37 20.98 -6.94
C VAL A 289 -14.36 22.04 -7.37
N THR A 290 -14.15 23.27 -6.91
CA THR A 290 -14.98 24.42 -7.24
C THR A 290 -14.24 25.41 -8.13
N THR A 291 -14.99 26.13 -8.96
CA THR A 291 -14.50 27.29 -9.72
C THR A 291 -14.32 28.50 -8.80
N GLY A 292 -13.76 29.59 -9.33
CA GLY A 292 -13.70 30.89 -8.64
C GLY A 292 -15.07 31.47 -8.29
N THR A 293 -16.14 31.06 -8.99
CA THR A 293 -17.53 31.43 -8.68
C THR A 293 -18.17 30.57 -7.60
N GLY A 294 -17.49 29.51 -7.14
CA GLY A 294 -17.99 28.57 -6.14
C GLY A 294 -18.80 27.39 -6.71
N GLU A 295 -19.02 27.36 -8.02
CA GLU A 295 -19.70 26.25 -8.69
C GLU A 295 -18.86 24.97 -8.67
N THR A 296 -19.51 23.81 -8.58
CA THR A 296 -18.79 22.52 -8.57
C THR A 296 -18.38 22.13 -9.99
N ALA A 297 -17.09 22.25 -10.27
CA ALA A 297 -16.51 21.82 -11.54
C ALA A 297 -16.31 20.30 -11.61
N ALA A 298 -15.93 19.68 -10.49
CA ALA A 298 -15.71 18.24 -10.43
C ALA A 298 -15.81 17.69 -9.00
N VAL A 299 -16.04 16.37 -8.91
CA VAL A 299 -15.93 15.61 -7.67
C VAL A 299 -14.96 14.45 -7.89
N VAL A 300 -13.98 14.31 -7.00
CA VAL A 300 -12.92 13.29 -7.08
C VAL A 300 -13.09 12.33 -5.91
N VAL A 301 -13.37 11.06 -6.20
CA VAL A 301 -13.68 10.04 -5.20
C VAL A 301 -12.61 8.95 -5.20
N ALA A 302 -12.08 8.62 -4.03
CA ALA A 302 -11.13 7.53 -3.85
C ALA A 302 -11.86 6.18 -3.78
N GLU A 303 -11.45 5.24 -4.62
CA GLU A 303 -11.85 3.84 -4.60
C GLU A 303 -10.64 2.95 -4.31
N PHE A 304 -10.14 3.01 -3.07
CA PHE A 304 -8.98 2.26 -2.59
C PHE A 304 -7.68 2.59 -3.36
N LEU A 305 -7.43 1.92 -4.49
CA LEU A 305 -6.26 2.13 -5.35
C LEU A 305 -6.58 2.83 -6.67
N ARG A 306 -7.83 3.24 -6.86
CA ARG A 306 -8.32 3.94 -8.05
C ARG A 306 -9.02 5.21 -7.63
N TRP A 307 -9.14 6.13 -8.58
CA TRP A 307 -9.90 7.36 -8.43
C TRP A 307 -10.97 7.40 -9.50
N THR A 308 -12.11 7.95 -9.12
CA THR A 308 -13.21 8.28 -10.03
C THR A 308 -13.40 9.78 -9.97
N VAL A 309 -13.35 10.44 -11.12
CA VAL A 309 -13.60 11.86 -11.28
C VAL A 309 -14.93 12.00 -12.00
N VAL A 310 -15.83 12.79 -11.43
CA VAL A 310 -17.14 13.10 -12.00
C VAL A 310 -17.16 14.58 -12.33
N PHE A 311 -17.51 14.92 -13.57
CA PHE A 311 -17.70 16.29 -14.04
C PHE A 311 -19.20 16.54 -14.24
N PRO A 312 -19.87 17.33 -13.37
CA PRO A 312 -21.30 17.64 -13.52
C PRO A 312 -21.63 18.44 -14.80
N GLY A 313 -20.65 19.17 -15.34
CA GLY A 313 -20.73 19.90 -16.60
C GLY A 313 -19.42 19.84 -17.39
N GLU A 314 -19.20 20.78 -18.30
CA GLU A 314 -17.97 20.89 -19.07
C GLU A 314 -17.08 22.02 -18.52
N PRO A 315 -16.20 21.74 -17.54
CA PRO A 315 -15.31 22.78 -17.03
C PRO A 315 -14.30 23.19 -18.11
N PRO A 316 -13.77 24.43 -18.03
CA PRO A 316 -12.68 24.89 -18.89
C PRO A 316 -11.52 23.90 -18.90
N GLU A 317 -10.88 23.74 -20.05
CA GLU A 317 -9.80 22.77 -20.25
C GLU A 317 -8.67 22.85 -19.19
N PRO A 318 -8.18 24.04 -18.78
CA PRO A 318 -7.16 24.13 -17.73
C PRO A 318 -7.62 23.52 -16.41
N LEU A 319 -8.89 23.74 -16.05
CA LEU A 319 -9.49 23.21 -14.82
C LEU A 319 -9.67 21.69 -14.91
N ARG A 320 -10.14 21.18 -16.06
CA ARG A 320 -10.23 19.73 -16.33
C ARG A 320 -8.86 19.06 -16.17
N HIS A 321 -7.81 19.63 -16.75
CA HIS A 321 -6.44 19.10 -16.62
C HIS A 321 -5.95 19.15 -15.16
N ALA A 322 -6.23 20.23 -14.44
CA ALA A 322 -5.89 20.35 -13.02
C ALA A 322 -6.60 19.30 -12.14
N VAL A 323 -7.88 19.03 -12.38
CA VAL A 323 -8.63 17.98 -11.68
C VAL A 323 -8.02 16.60 -11.95
N MET A 324 -7.70 16.29 -13.22
CA MET A 324 -7.10 15.02 -13.60
C MET A 324 -5.68 14.85 -13.05
N ALA A 325 -4.90 15.93 -13.04
CA ALA A 325 -3.58 15.96 -12.43
C ALA A 325 -3.66 15.77 -10.90
N PHE A 326 -4.62 16.43 -10.24
CA PHE A 326 -4.88 16.24 -8.82
C PHE A 326 -5.23 14.78 -8.54
N ALA A 327 -6.21 14.19 -9.24
CA ALA A 327 -6.61 12.81 -8.97
C ALA A 327 -5.49 11.78 -9.25
N PHE A 328 -4.60 12.06 -10.21
CA PHE A 328 -3.39 11.27 -10.44
C PHE A 328 -2.39 11.37 -9.28
N ASP A 329 -2.17 12.58 -8.73
CA ASP A 329 -1.19 12.85 -7.67
C ASP A 329 -1.79 12.82 -6.25
N ALA A 330 -3.10 12.64 -6.10
CA ALA A 330 -3.83 12.76 -4.83
C ALA A 330 -3.29 11.79 -3.78
N LEU A 331 -2.98 10.54 -4.16
CA LEU A 331 -2.34 9.57 -3.26
C LEU A 331 -1.02 10.04 -2.65
N ARG A 332 -0.36 11.02 -3.27
CA ARG A 332 0.86 11.66 -2.76
C ARG A 332 0.55 12.94 -1.99
N LEU A 333 -0.40 13.75 -2.46
CA LEU A 333 -0.74 15.03 -1.85
C LEU A 333 -1.54 14.89 -0.56
N THR A 334 -2.21 13.75 -0.38
CA THR A 334 -2.91 13.32 0.84
C THR A 334 -2.03 12.39 1.68
N ARG A 335 -0.70 12.45 1.51
CA ARG A 335 0.31 11.90 2.42
C ARG A 335 1.08 13.04 3.05
#